data_AF-A0A8S4R1H6-F1
#
_entry.id   AF-A0A8S4R1H6-F1
#
_cell.length_a   1.000
_cell.length_b   1.000
_cell.length_c   1.000
_cell.angle_alpha   90.00
_cell.angle_beta   90.00
_cell.angle_gamma   90.00
#
_symmetry.space_group_name_H-M   'P 1'
#
loop_
_entity.id
_entity.type
_entity.pdbx_description
1 polymer ?
#
loop_
_entity_poly.entity_id
_entity_poly.type
_entity_poly.pdbx_seq_one_letter_code
_entity_poly.pdbx_strand_id
1 'polypeptide(L)'
;MAVYKIALALTAFAVLTNAQRPFYAGLRPIGYPALATESISNRFGETADVPIEVRGDGNLINRLDQLPAANQPFWYLNWRFYDAQRKNPQTYPQRPSSFAGN
;
A
#
# COMPACT_ATOMS: atom_id res chain seq x y z
N MET A 1 21.08 -50.91 -28.40
CA MET A 1 21.99 -50.34 -27.36
C MET A 1 21.92 -48.81 -27.19
N ALA A 2 21.27 -48.05 -28.08
CA ALA A 2 21.20 -46.58 -27.95
C ALA A 2 20.09 -46.11 -26.99
N VAL A 3 18.94 -46.80 -26.96
CA VAL A 3 17.75 -46.37 -26.20
C VAL A 3 18.00 -46.33 -24.69
N TYR A 4 18.65 -47.35 -24.12
CA TYR A 4 18.93 -47.37 -22.68
C TYR A 4 19.95 -46.29 -22.28
N LYS A 5 20.88 -45.93 -23.17
CA LYS A 5 21.86 -44.85 -22.93
C LYS A 5 21.17 -43.49 -22.93
N ILE A 6 20.22 -43.28 -23.83
CA ILE A 6 19.40 -42.06 -23.88
C ILE A 6 18.53 -41.96 -22.63
N ALA A 7 17.87 -43.06 -22.22
CA ALA A 7 17.07 -43.08 -20.99
C ALA A 7 17.91 -42.80 -19.74
N LEU A 8 19.12 -43.35 -19.66
CA LEU A 8 20.06 -43.13 -18.56
C LEU A 8 20.56 -41.67 -18.53
N ALA A 9 20.84 -41.08 -19.69
CA ALA A 9 21.22 -39.67 -19.78
C ALA A 9 20.09 -38.73 -19.34
N LEU A 10 18.85 -38.99 -19.76
CA LEU A 10 17.68 -38.19 -19.38
C LEU A 10 17.38 -38.30 -17.88
N THR A 11 17.50 -39.49 -17.30
CA THR A 11 17.31 -39.69 -15.86
C THR A 11 18.41 -39.01 -15.04
N ALA A 12 19.68 -39.12 -15.45
CA ALA A 12 20.78 -38.42 -14.81
C ALA A 12 20.60 -36.90 -14.86
N PHE A 13 20.15 -36.36 -15.99
CA PHE A 13 19.88 -34.93 -16.14
C PHE A 13 18.75 -34.47 -15.20
N ALA A 14 17.64 -35.20 -15.13
CA ALA A 14 16.52 -34.87 -14.25
C ALA A 14 16.91 -34.89 -12.76
N VAL A 15 17.74 -35.84 -12.32
CA VAL A 15 18.21 -35.91 -10.93
C VAL A 15 19.12 -34.72 -10.59
N LEU A 16 20.04 -34.37 -11.48
CA LEU A 16 20.94 -33.23 -11.29
C LEU A 16 20.19 -31.89 -11.25
N THR A 17 19.15 -31.71 -12.08
CA THR A 17 18.34 -30.47 -12.06
C THR A 17 17.50 -30.33 -10.79
N ASN A 18 17.02 -31.44 -10.22
CA ASN A 18 16.29 -31.40 -8.94
C ASN A 18 17.23 -31.18 -7.73
N ALA A 19 18.51 -31.51 -7.85
CA ALA A 19 19.51 -31.24 -6.80
C ALA A 19 19.94 -29.77 -6.72
N GLN A 20 19.70 -28.97 -7.76
CA GLN A 20 20.15 -27.57 -7.82
C GLN A 20 19.29 -26.60 -7.01
N ARG A 21 18.08 -26.99 -6.58
CA ARG A 21 17.24 -26.13 -5.75
C ARG A 21 16.66 -26.91 -4.56
N PRO A 22 17.06 -26.60 -3.32
CA PRO A 22 16.47 -27.24 -2.17
C PRO A 22 14.97 -26.89 -2.06
N PHE A 23 14.16 -27.88 -1.71
CA PHE A 23 12.69 -27.77 -1.61
C PHE A 23 12.22 -26.65 -0.66
N TYR A 24 13.05 -26.24 0.29
CA TYR A 24 12.74 -25.15 1.23
C TYR A 24 12.93 -23.74 0.65
N ALA A 25 13.58 -23.58 -0.52
CA ALA A 25 13.90 -22.27 -1.10
C ALA A 25 12.71 -21.60 -1.85
N GLY A 26 11.48 -22.10 -1.66
CA GLY A 26 10.28 -21.68 -2.37
C GLY A 26 10.43 -21.81 -3.89
N LEU A 27 9.47 -21.29 -4.67
CA LEU A 27 9.61 -21.17 -6.13
C LEU A 27 10.02 -19.75 -6.58
N ARG A 28 10.00 -18.78 -5.66
CA ARG A 28 10.17 -17.35 -5.95
C ARG A 28 11.66 -16.94 -6.00
N PRO A 29 12.02 -15.87 -6.73
CA PRO A 29 13.37 -15.32 -6.72
C PRO A 29 13.79 -14.89 -5.30
N ILE A 30 15.05 -15.15 -4.94
CA ILE A 30 15.64 -14.69 -3.68
C ILE A 30 15.67 -13.15 -3.69
N GLY A 31 15.18 -12.52 -2.63
CA GLY A 31 15.23 -11.05 -2.47
C GLY A 31 13.91 -10.31 -2.75
N TYR A 32 12.85 -10.99 -3.16
CA TYR A 32 11.53 -10.38 -3.31
C TYR A 32 10.57 -10.90 -2.24
N PRO A 33 10.22 -10.10 -1.21
CA PRO A 33 9.20 -10.49 -0.26
C PRO A 33 7.87 -10.70 -0.98
N ALA A 34 7.07 -11.65 -0.48
CA ALA A 34 5.69 -11.77 -0.90
C ALA A 34 4.98 -10.45 -0.54
N LEU A 35 4.77 -9.59 -1.54
CA LEU A 35 3.83 -8.49 -1.39
C LEU A 35 2.47 -9.15 -1.22
N ALA A 36 1.95 -9.14 0.01
CA ALA A 36 0.56 -9.45 0.20
C ALA A 36 -0.21 -8.46 -0.68
N THR A 37 -0.96 -8.96 -1.64
CA THR A 37 -2.03 -8.18 -2.28
C THR A 37 -3.12 -8.03 -1.23
N GLU A 38 -2.80 -7.35 -0.14
CA GLU A 38 -3.80 -6.74 0.70
C GLU A 38 -4.42 -5.70 -0.22
N SER A 39 -5.61 -5.98 -0.74
CA SER A 39 -6.46 -4.86 -1.14
C SER A 39 -6.69 -4.08 0.13
N ILE A 40 -5.88 -3.04 0.36
CA ILE A 40 -6.15 -1.98 1.34
C ILE A 40 -7.33 -1.16 0.80
N SER A 41 -8.38 -1.82 0.33
CA SER A 41 -9.64 -1.21 0.05
C SER A 41 -10.32 -1.09 1.40
N ASN A 42 -10.20 0.11 1.98
CA ASN A 42 -11.15 0.63 2.95
C ASN A 42 -11.16 -0.05 4.33
N ARG A 43 -10.00 -0.38 4.90
CA ARG A 43 -9.91 -0.96 6.26
C ARG A 43 -10.30 0.07 7.37
N PHE A 44 -10.29 1.36 7.04
CA PHE A 44 -10.58 2.46 7.98
C PHE A 44 -11.87 3.22 7.65
N GLY A 45 -12.73 2.70 6.76
CA GLY A 45 -13.95 3.42 6.39
C GLY A 45 -13.69 4.78 5.74
N GLU A 46 -12.64 4.91 4.92
CA GLU A 46 -12.29 6.09 4.12
C GLU A 46 -13.41 6.54 3.17
N THR A 47 -14.40 5.69 2.90
CA THR A 47 -15.61 6.06 2.15
C THR A 47 -16.73 6.63 3.01
N ALA A 48 -16.59 6.62 4.33
CA ALA A 48 -17.57 7.22 5.23
C ALA A 48 -17.43 8.75 5.18
N ASP A 49 -18.56 9.43 5.33
CA ASP A 49 -18.63 10.88 5.29
C ASP A 49 -18.17 11.49 6.64
N VAL A 50 -16.90 11.25 6.98
CA VAL A 50 -16.30 11.58 8.27
C VAL A 50 -14.95 12.28 8.07
N PRO A 51 -14.48 13.05 9.07
CA PRO A 51 -13.16 13.67 9.01
C PRO A 51 -12.04 12.63 8.86
N ILE A 52 -11.07 12.91 7.99
CA ILE A 52 -9.91 12.01 7.76
C ILE A 52 -9.05 11.84 9.02
N GLU A 53 -9.01 12.85 9.89
CA GLU A 53 -8.27 12.86 11.17
C GLU A 53 -8.74 11.76 12.12
N VAL A 54 -9.99 11.34 11.98
CA VAL A 54 -10.61 10.31 12.81
C VAL A 54 -10.17 8.91 12.41
N ARG A 55 -9.65 8.72 11.18
CA ARG A 55 -9.15 7.43 10.67
C ARG A 55 -10.13 6.26 10.87
N GLY A 56 -11.43 6.54 10.79
CA GLY A 56 -12.49 5.55 10.99
C GLY A 56 -12.91 5.28 12.44
N ASP A 57 -12.35 5.97 13.43
CA ASP A 57 -12.75 5.83 14.85
C ASP A 57 -14.09 6.53 15.15
N GLY A 58 -15.20 5.82 14.99
CA GLY A 58 -16.53 6.33 15.34
C GLY A 58 -16.69 6.73 16.82
N ASN A 59 -15.93 6.14 17.75
CA ASN A 59 -15.99 6.51 19.17
C ASN A 59 -15.38 7.89 19.43
N LEU A 60 -14.42 8.32 18.61
CA LEU A 60 -13.91 9.68 18.66
C LEU A 60 -15.00 10.67 18.22
N ILE A 61 -15.70 10.41 17.13
CA ILE A 61 -16.80 11.26 16.63
C ILE A 61 -17.88 11.42 17.72
N ASN A 62 -18.34 10.30 18.27
CA ASN A 62 -19.35 10.31 19.32
C ASN A 62 -18.94 11.14 20.55
N ARG A 63 -17.65 11.09 20.93
CA ARG A 63 -17.12 11.92 22.02
C ARG A 63 -17.07 13.39 21.65
N LEU A 64 -16.69 13.73 20.42
CA LEU A 64 -16.63 15.10 19.94
C LEU A 64 -18.03 15.73 19.83
N ASP A 65 -19.03 14.97 19.39
CA ASP A 65 -20.42 15.42 19.29
C ASP A 65 -21.06 15.71 20.65
N GLN A 66 -20.58 15.06 21.71
CA GLN A 66 -21.01 15.31 23.09
C GLN A 66 -20.39 16.59 23.70
N LEU A 67 -19.31 17.11 23.10
CA LEU A 67 -18.69 18.34 23.58
C LEU A 67 -19.47 19.57 23.10
N PRO A 68 -19.61 20.62 23.93
CA PRO A 68 -20.07 21.92 23.46
C PRO A 68 -19.21 22.42 22.30
N ALA A 69 -19.79 23.15 21.34
CA ALA A 69 -19.07 23.62 20.15
C ALA A 69 -17.79 24.42 20.47
N ALA A 70 -17.78 25.18 21.56
CA ALA A 70 -16.60 25.93 22.01
C ALA A 70 -15.42 25.04 22.46
N ASN A 71 -15.70 23.78 22.83
CA ASN A 71 -14.72 22.80 23.29
C ASN A 71 -14.38 21.77 22.20
N GLN A 72 -15.06 21.81 21.05
CA GLN A 72 -14.73 20.96 19.92
C GLN A 72 -13.44 21.48 19.26
N PRO A 73 -12.55 20.59 18.80
CA PRO A 73 -11.31 21.02 18.18
C PRO A 73 -11.58 21.67 16.83
N PHE A 74 -10.81 22.70 16.49
CA PHE A 74 -11.00 23.47 15.25
C PHE A 74 -10.97 22.61 13.98
N TRP A 75 -10.18 21.54 13.97
CA TRP A 75 -10.12 20.62 12.84
C TRP A 75 -11.44 19.89 12.63
N TYR A 76 -12.15 19.54 13.72
CA TYR A 76 -13.46 18.88 13.67
C TYR A 76 -14.57 19.84 13.28
N LEU A 77 -14.46 21.12 13.64
CA LEU A 77 -15.42 22.12 13.19
C LEU A 77 -15.27 22.45 11.70
N ASN A 78 -14.03 22.46 11.19
CA ASN A 78 -13.69 22.91 9.83
C ASN A 78 -13.34 21.77 8.86
N TRP A 79 -13.55 20.51 9.24
CA TRP A 79 -13.07 19.37 8.45
C TRP A 79 -13.60 19.37 7.02
N ARG A 80 -14.87 19.76 6.81
CA ARG A 80 -15.50 19.87 5.48
C ARG A 80 -14.76 20.85 4.57
N PHE A 81 -14.33 21.98 5.14
CA PHE A 81 -13.58 23.00 4.43
C PHE A 81 -12.20 22.47 4.05
N TYR A 82 -11.49 21.85 5.00
CA TYR A 82 -10.20 21.22 4.71
C TYR A 82 -10.31 20.12 3.66
N ASP A 83 -11.38 19.33 3.70
CA ASP A 83 -11.59 18.26 2.73
C ASP A 83 -11.84 18.80 1.32
N ALA A 84 -12.60 19.89 1.20
CA ALA A 84 -12.76 20.62 -0.05
C ALA A 84 -11.43 21.21 -0.56
N GLN A 85 -10.62 21.78 0.34
CA GLN A 85 -9.29 22.28 0.00
C GLN A 85 -8.31 21.17 -0.41
N ARG A 86 -8.40 19.97 0.16
CA ARG A 86 -7.57 18.83 -0.25
C ARG A 86 -7.93 18.35 -1.64
N LYS A 87 -9.23 18.35 -1.97
CA LYS A 87 -9.74 17.99 -3.30
C LYS A 87 -9.35 19.02 -4.36
N ASN A 88 -9.39 20.31 -3.99
CA ASN A 88 -9.06 21.43 -4.87
C ASN A 88 -8.08 22.38 -4.15
N PRO A 89 -6.79 22.03 -4.08
CA PRO A 89 -5.82 22.85 -3.39
C PRO A 89 -5.64 24.18 -4.10
N GLN A 90 -5.69 25.26 -3.33
CA GLN A 90 -5.36 26.58 -3.84
C GLN A 90 -3.88 26.58 -4.23
N THR A 91 -3.62 26.62 -5.54
CA THR A 91 -2.26 26.73 -6.06
C THR A 91 -1.93 28.20 -6.26
N TYR A 92 -0.71 28.57 -5.91
CA TYR A 92 -0.16 29.89 -6.20
C TYR A 92 0.94 29.72 -7.25
N PRO A 93 1.08 30.66 -8.20
CA PRO A 93 2.18 30.62 -9.14
C PRO A 93 3.50 30.64 -8.36
N GLN A 94 4.29 29.59 -8.52
CA GLN A 94 5.63 29.55 -7.96
C GLN A 94 6.49 30.56 -8.69
N ARG A 95 7.26 31.35 -7.95
CA ARG A 95 8.26 32.23 -8.57
C ARG A 95 9.27 31.34 -9.31
N PRO A 96 9.57 31.60 -10.60
CA PRO A 96 10.52 30.79 -11.34
C PRO A 96 11.89 30.83 -10.66
N SER A 97 12.53 29.66 -10.60
CA SER A 97 13.89 29.53 -10.05
C SER A 97 14.87 30.28 -10.94
N SER A 98 15.73 31.11 -10.34
CA SER A 98 16.85 31.74 -11.05
C SER A 98 17.93 30.74 -11.46
N PHE A 99 17.89 29.52 -10.93
CA PHE A 99 18.82 28.44 -11.24
C PHE A 99 18.29 27.47 -12.31
N ALA A 100 17.01 27.61 -12.70
CA ALA A 100 16.45 26.86 -13.83
C ALA A 100 16.77 27.63 -15.13
N GLY A 101 18.04 27.61 -15.55
CA GLY A 101 18.49 28.17 -16.82
C GLY A 101 18.94 27.05 -17.77
N ASN A 102 18.41 27.12 -19.01
CA ASN A 102 18.71 26.42 -20.27
C ASN A 102 19.83 25.38 -20.31
#